data_AF-A0A962AVC4-F1
#
_entry.id   AF-A0A962AVC4-F1
#
_cell.length_a   1.000
_cell.length_b   1.000
_cell.length_c   1.000
_cell.angle_alpha   90.00
_cell.angle_beta   90.00
_cell.angle_gamma   90.00
#
_symmetry.space_group_name_H-M   'P 1'
#
loop_
_entity.id
_entity.type
_entity.pdbx_description
1 polymer ?
#
loop_
_entity_poly.entity_id
_entity_poly.type
_entity_poly.pdbx_seq_one_letter_code
_entity_poly.pdbx_strand_id
1 'polypeptide(L)'
;FLLGWAPAPLGRLDVFASAPPTVTGFYLVDSLIVRDFETFRAALAQLALPAITLAVFSLAPIARITRASMLAVLGSEFIRTARAAGLEPSTIVIRYALRNALLPIVTTLGMVFSFLLGANVLVEKVFAWPGIGSYAVEALIASDYAPVQGFVLAMAILYVFLNLCIDLLYGVIDPRVRIEA
;
A
#
# COMPACT_ATOMS: atom_id res chain seq x y z
N PHE A 1 -20.73 -2.22 11.75
CA PHE A 1 -21.84 -3.19 11.79
C PHE A 1 -22.86 -2.89 12.90
N LEU A 2 -22.58 -3.12 14.18
CA LEU A 2 -23.57 -2.92 15.27
C LEU A 2 -24.11 -1.49 15.39
N LEU A 3 -23.32 -0.48 15.00
CA LEU A 3 -23.71 0.94 14.99
C LEU A 3 -24.35 1.39 13.67
N GLY A 4 -24.55 0.50 12.69
CA GLY A 4 -25.13 0.84 11.37
C GLY A 4 -24.24 1.65 10.43
N TRP A 5 -23.06 2.09 10.86
CA TRP A 5 -22.16 2.94 10.04
C TRP A 5 -21.40 2.21 8.94
N ALA A 6 -21.35 0.87 9.00
CA ALA A 6 -20.62 0.08 8.04
C ALA A 6 -21.23 -1.32 7.91
N PRO A 7 -21.19 -1.91 6.70
CA PRO A 7 -21.77 -3.21 6.42
C PRO A 7 -21.11 -4.32 7.25
N ALA A 8 -21.78 -5.46 7.32
CA ALA A 8 -21.28 -6.63 8.01
C ALA A 8 -19.99 -7.15 7.34
N PRO A 9 -19.01 -7.69 8.09
CA PRO A 9 -17.83 -8.33 7.51
C PRO A 9 -18.20 -9.69 6.87
N LEU A 10 -18.94 -9.65 5.77
CA LEU A 10 -19.43 -10.82 5.03
C LEU A 10 -18.61 -11.08 3.75
N GLY A 11 -17.42 -10.50 3.65
CA GLY A 11 -16.55 -10.65 2.49
C GLY A 11 -16.63 -9.48 1.52
N ARG A 12 -16.73 -9.74 0.21
CA ARG A 12 -16.53 -8.73 -0.86
C ARG A 12 -17.81 -8.00 -1.30
N LEU A 13 -18.97 -8.59 -1.05
CA LEU A 13 -20.30 -8.07 -1.35
C LEU A 13 -21.26 -8.53 -0.25
N ASP A 14 -22.37 -7.81 -0.10
CA ASP A 14 -23.45 -8.24 0.79
C ASP A 14 -24.15 -9.49 0.24
N VAL A 15 -24.75 -10.30 1.12
CA VAL A 15 -25.38 -11.59 0.78
C VAL A 15 -26.56 -11.41 -0.19
N PHE A 16 -27.18 -10.23 -0.22
CA PHE A 16 -28.30 -9.90 -1.09
C PHE A 16 -27.88 -9.23 -2.41
N ALA A 17 -26.60 -8.89 -2.58
CA ALA A 17 -26.09 -8.26 -3.79
C ALA A 17 -25.63 -9.33 -4.79
N SER A 18 -26.11 -9.28 -6.03
CA SER A 18 -25.63 -10.17 -7.09
C SER A 18 -24.25 -9.75 -7.56
N ALA A 19 -23.32 -10.71 -7.64
CA ALA A 19 -22.00 -10.44 -8.20
C ALA A 19 -22.10 -9.98 -9.66
N PRO A 20 -21.41 -8.89 -10.06
CA PRO A 20 -21.42 -8.43 -11.43
C PRO A 20 -20.71 -9.47 -12.33
N PRO A 21 -21.03 -9.52 -13.64
CA PRO A 21 -20.30 -10.35 -14.60
C PRO A 21 -18.79 -10.13 -14.48
N THR A 22 -18.04 -11.19 -14.19
CA THR A 22 -16.60 -11.11 -13.93
C THR A 22 -15.83 -10.86 -15.22
N VAL A 23 -15.32 -9.64 -15.39
CA VAL A 23 -14.41 -9.28 -16.50
C VAL A 23 -12.97 -9.21 -15.97
N THR A 24 -12.76 -8.53 -14.85
CA THR A 24 -11.45 -8.36 -14.19
C THR A 24 -11.32 -9.13 -12.88
N GLY A 25 -12.44 -9.53 -12.28
CA GLY A 25 -12.46 -10.16 -10.95
C GLY A 25 -12.37 -9.14 -9.81
N PHE A 26 -12.33 -7.83 -10.11
CA PHE A 26 -12.41 -6.76 -9.12
C PHE A 26 -13.78 -6.09 -9.19
N TYR A 27 -14.63 -6.34 -8.18
CA TYR A 27 -16.04 -5.95 -8.22
C TYR A 27 -16.28 -4.44 -8.38
N LEU A 28 -15.38 -3.56 -7.91
CA LEU A 28 -15.51 -2.12 -8.15
C LEU A 28 -15.28 -1.74 -9.63
N VAL A 29 -14.35 -2.43 -10.30
CA VAL A 29 -14.07 -2.16 -11.72
C VAL A 29 -15.14 -2.80 -12.58
N ASP A 30 -15.52 -4.05 -12.28
CA ASP A 30 -16.53 -4.79 -13.02
C ASP A 30 -17.92 -4.14 -12.92
N SER A 31 -18.32 -3.65 -11.73
CA SER A 31 -19.58 -2.91 -11.57
C SER A 31 -19.58 -1.58 -12.32
N LEU A 32 -18.45 -0.87 -12.41
CA LEU A 32 -18.34 0.37 -13.18
C LEU A 32 -18.44 0.12 -14.70
N ILE A 33 -17.83 -0.96 -15.18
CA ILE A 33 -17.89 -1.38 -16.60
C ILE A 33 -19.35 -1.72 -16.98
N VAL A 34 -20.04 -2.45 -16.12
CA VAL A 34 -21.44 -2.85 -16.30
C VAL A 34 -22.42 -1.69 -16.01
N ARG A 35 -21.91 -0.54 -15.51
CA ARG A 35 -22.68 0.64 -15.09
C ARG A 35 -23.72 0.34 -14.00
N ASP A 36 -23.44 -0.65 -13.18
CA ASP A 36 -24.25 -0.99 -12.01
C ASP A 36 -23.75 -0.21 -10.78
N PHE A 37 -24.38 0.94 -10.56
CA PHE A 37 -24.04 1.82 -9.43
C PHE A 37 -24.47 1.28 -8.07
N GLU A 38 -25.44 0.36 -8.00
CA GLU A 38 -25.87 -0.23 -6.73
C GLU A 38 -24.79 -1.17 -6.21
N THR A 39 -24.35 -2.10 -7.07
CA THR A 39 -23.28 -3.05 -6.75
C THR A 39 -21.95 -2.34 -6.50
N PHE A 40 -21.66 -1.26 -7.23
CA PHE A 40 -20.47 -0.43 -6.98
C PHE A 40 -20.46 0.16 -5.57
N ARG A 41 -21.57 0.76 -5.14
CA ARG A 41 -21.67 1.37 -3.80
C ARG A 41 -21.59 0.32 -2.70
N ALA A 42 -22.21 -0.84 -2.90
CA ALA A 42 -22.12 -1.96 -1.98
C ALA A 42 -20.67 -2.46 -1.83
N ALA A 43 -19.97 -2.71 -2.94
CA ALA A 43 -18.58 -3.13 -2.94
C ALA A 43 -17.65 -2.08 -2.30
N LEU A 44 -17.89 -0.79 -2.54
CA LEU A 44 -17.10 0.30 -1.97
C LEU A 44 -17.27 0.38 -0.45
N ALA A 45 -18.52 0.29 0.04
CA ALA A 45 -18.80 0.29 1.47
C ALA A 45 -18.15 -0.90 2.18
N GLN A 46 -18.13 -2.06 1.52
CA GLN A 46 -17.53 -3.29 2.03
C GLN A 46 -15.99 -3.22 2.07
N LEU A 47 -15.37 -2.52 1.11
CA LEU A 47 -13.91 -2.31 1.07
C LEU A 47 -13.43 -1.21 2.01
N ALA A 48 -14.29 -0.25 2.36
CA ALA A 48 -13.90 0.94 3.12
C ALA A 48 -13.28 0.59 4.49
N LEU A 49 -13.90 -0.30 5.28
CA LEU A 49 -13.37 -0.66 6.59
C LEU A 49 -12.02 -1.40 6.52
N PRO A 50 -11.85 -2.49 5.73
CA PRO A 50 -10.54 -3.12 5.55
C PRO A 50 -9.47 -2.15 5.03
N ALA A 51 -9.82 -1.25 4.12
CA ALA A 51 -8.88 -0.28 3.59
C ALA A 51 -8.46 0.74 4.66
N ILE A 52 -9.40 1.24 5.46
CA ILE A 52 -9.12 2.19 6.54
C ILE A 52 -8.25 1.54 7.63
N THR A 53 -8.50 0.28 8.00
CA THR A 53 -7.69 -0.40 9.03
C THR A 53 -6.24 -0.54 8.59
N LEU A 54 -6.00 -0.93 7.33
CA LEU A 54 -4.66 -0.98 6.75
C LEU A 54 -4.03 0.41 6.59
N ALA A 55 -4.83 1.41 6.21
CA ALA A 55 -4.36 2.79 6.04
C ALA A 55 -3.93 3.40 7.38
N VAL A 56 -4.70 3.23 8.46
CA VAL A 56 -4.35 3.74 9.78
C VAL A 56 -3.02 3.14 10.27
N PHE A 57 -2.81 1.84 10.04
CA PHE A 57 -1.57 1.17 10.44
C PHE A 57 -0.36 1.68 9.63
N SER A 58 -0.50 1.80 8.32
CA SER A 58 0.61 2.19 7.43
C SER A 58 0.91 3.69 7.44
N LEU A 59 -0.09 4.54 7.69
CA LEU A 59 0.06 5.99 7.61
C LEU A 59 1.00 6.55 8.67
N ALA A 60 0.95 6.05 9.91
CA ALA A 60 1.76 6.56 11.01
C ALA A 60 3.29 6.53 10.74
N PRO A 61 3.91 5.39 10.37
CA PRO A 61 5.34 5.36 10.07
C PRO A 61 5.70 6.18 8.83
N ILE A 62 4.89 6.13 7.77
CA ILE A 62 5.14 6.87 6.53
C ILE A 62 5.10 8.38 6.79
N ALA A 63 4.08 8.87 7.49
CA ALA A 63 3.94 10.28 7.82
C ALA A 63 5.07 10.76 8.74
N ARG A 64 5.46 9.95 9.73
CA ARG A 64 6.57 10.27 10.64
C ARG A 64 7.88 10.42 9.88
N ILE A 65 8.22 9.47 9.01
CA ILE A 65 9.46 9.53 8.22
C ILE A 65 9.40 10.67 7.22
N THR A 66 8.28 10.85 6.51
CA THR A 66 8.09 11.96 5.57
C THR A 66 8.34 13.30 6.26
N ARG A 67 7.75 13.53 7.43
CA ARG A 67 7.95 14.76 8.20
C ARG A 67 9.40 14.93 8.65
N ALA A 68 10.02 13.88 9.19
CA ALA A 68 11.40 13.93 9.67
C ALA A 68 12.38 14.23 8.53
N SER A 69 12.23 13.56 7.40
CA SER A 69 13.07 13.73 6.21
C SER A 69 12.88 15.11 5.58
N MET A 70 11.64 15.60 5.47
CA MET A 70 11.39 16.95 4.98
C MET A 70 12.00 18.03 5.89
N LEU A 71 11.88 17.89 7.21
CA LEU A 71 12.49 18.84 8.16
C LEU A 71 14.02 18.83 8.06
N ALA A 72 14.63 17.64 7.99
CA ALA A 72 16.08 17.51 7.86
C ALA A 72 16.59 18.16 6.56
N VAL A 73 15.92 17.89 5.43
CA VAL A 73 16.32 18.45 4.14
C VAL A 73 16.11 19.96 4.08
N LEU A 74 14.97 20.47 4.56
CA LEU A 74 14.70 21.92 4.58
C LEU A 74 15.67 22.71 5.47
N GLY A 75 16.24 22.07 6.50
CA GLY A 75 17.25 22.66 7.38
C GLY A 75 18.68 22.66 6.82
N SER A 76 18.90 22.03 5.67
CA SER A 76 20.24 21.89 5.07
C SER A 76 20.79 23.20 4.49
N GLU A 77 22.12 23.29 4.40
CA GLU A 77 22.81 24.48 3.88
C GLU A 77 22.47 24.77 2.41
N PHE A 78 22.31 23.74 1.57
CA PHE A 78 21.97 23.96 0.16
C PHE A 78 20.58 24.59 -0.02
N ILE A 79 19.62 24.29 0.86
CA ILE A 79 18.31 24.94 0.87
C ILE A 79 18.41 26.40 1.34
N ARG A 80 19.28 26.69 2.32
CA ARG A 80 19.56 28.08 2.75
C ARG A 80 20.18 28.88 1.60
N THR A 81 21.13 28.30 0.87
CA THR A 81 21.73 28.92 -0.31
C THR A 81 20.70 29.12 -1.43
N ALA A 82 19.83 28.13 -1.68
CA ALA A 82 18.75 28.25 -2.65
C ALA A 82 17.78 29.40 -2.32
N ARG A 83 17.47 29.58 -1.03
CA ARG A 83 16.65 30.70 -0.54
C ARG A 83 17.37 32.04 -0.69
N ALA A 84 18.66 32.11 -0.38
CA ALA A 84 19.47 33.32 -0.55
C ALA A 84 19.61 33.71 -2.03
N ALA A 85 19.62 32.73 -2.93
CA ALA A 85 19.62 32.93 -4.38
C ALA A 85 18.26 33.42 -4.95
N GLY A 86 17.23 33.55 -4.11
CA GLY A 86 15.91 34.06 -4.52
C GLY A 86 14.99 33.04 -5.21
N LEU A 87 15.25 31.73 -5.06
CA LEU A 87 14.36 30.71 -5.63
C LEU A 87 12.99 30.71 -4.95
N GLU A 88 11.95 30.47 -5.74
CA GLU A 88 10.57 30.42 -5.26
C GLU A 88 10.39 29.30 -4.21
N PRO A 89 9.66 29.54 -3.10
CA PRO A 89 9.41 28.52 -2.06
C PRO A 89 8.84 27.21 -2.60
N SER A 90 7.97 27.26 -3.60
CA SER A 90 7.38 26.08 -4.26
C SER A 90 8.45 25.21 -4.94
N THR A 91 9.41 25.85 -5.64
CA THR A 91 10.53 25.17 -6.29
C THR A 91 11.47 24.54 -5.27
N ILE A 92 11.75 25.25 -4.17
CA ILE A 92 12.57 24.74 -3.07
C ILE A 92 11.93 23.48 -2.47
N VAL A 93 10.62 23.51 -2.19
CA VAL A 93 9.91 22.38 -1.58
C VAL A 93 9.78 21.19 -2.53
N ILE A 94 9.23 21.41 -3.73
CA ILE A 94 8.86 20.32 -4.66
C ILE A 94 10.10 19.75 -5.38
N ARG A 95 11.01 20.61 -5.84
CA ARG A 95 12.12 20.17 -6.69
C ARG A 95 13.37 19.77 -5.89
N TYR A 96 13.71 20.55 -4.87
CA TYR A 96 14.93 20.33 -4.10
C TYR A 96 14.68 19.49 -2.85
N ALA A 97 13.75 19.91 -1.99
CA ALA A 97 13.55 19.25 -0.71
C ALA A 97 12.91 17.88 -0.86
N LEU A 98 11.79 17.78 -1.58
CA LEU A 98 11.05 16.53 -1.76
C LEU A 98 11.91 15.46 -2.44
N ARG A 99 12.65 15.80 -3.50
CA ARG A 99 13.50 14.85 -4.21
C ARG A 99 14.54 14.19 -3.31
N ASN A 100 15.16 14.95 -2.41
CA ASN A 100 16.12 14.40 -1.45
C ASN A 100 15.43 13.68 -0.27
N ALA A 101 14.27 14.17 0.16
CA ALA A 101 13.48 13.54 1.22
C ALA A 101 12.82 12.22 0.76
N LEU A 102 12.62 12.02 -0.53
CA LEU A 102 12.01 10.80 -1.09
C LEU A 102 12.86 9.55 -0.83
N LEU A 103 14.18 9.68 -0.72
CA LEU A 103 15.08 8.54 -0.52
C LEU A 103 14.69 7.68 0.71
N PRO A 104 14.60 8.24 1.93
CA PRO A 104 14.14 7.49 3.11
C PRO A 104 12.64 7.15 3.09
N ILE A 105 11.82 7.94 2.39
CA ILE A 105 10.38 7.68 2.28
C ILE A 105 10.13 6.40 1.48
N VAL A 106 10.84 6.20 0.36
CA VAL A 106 10.71 5.00 -0.48
C VAL A 106 11.15 3.74 0.26
N THR A 107 12.24 3.77 1.05
CA THR A 107 12.61 2.62 1.91
C THR A 107 11.51 2.27 2.88
N THR A 108 10.95 3.31 3.53
CA THR A 108 9.93 3.14 4.55
C THR A 108 8.65 2.56 3.94
N LEU A 109 8.27 3.01 2.75
CA LEU A 109 7.16 2.43 2.00
C LEU A 109 7.38 0.94 1.73
N GLY A 110 8.58 0.57 1.28
CA GLY A 110 8.95 -0.84 1.07
C GLY A 110 8.84 -1.69 2.32
N MET A 111 9.37 -1.18 3.44
CA MET A 111 9.33 -1.86 4.73
C MET A 111 7.89 -2.03 5.24
N VAL A 112 7.08 -0.97 5.16
CA VAL A 112 5.67 -1.00 5.58
C VAL A 112 4.87 -1.96 4.69
N PHE A 113 5.08 -1.92 3.37
CA PHE A 113 4.43 -2.84 2.45
C PHE A 113 4.79 -4.29 2.76
N SER A 114 6.07 -4.57 3.00
CA SER A 114 6.54 -5.92 3.36
C SER A 114 5.92 -6.42 4.65
N PHE A 115 5.79 -5.54 5.65
CA PHE A 115 5.08 -5.87 6.89
C PHE A 115 3.59 -6.16 6.63
N LEU A 116 2.94 -5.35 5.80
CA LEU A 116 1.53 -5.54 5.47
C LEU A 116 1.26 -6.86 4.75
N LEU A 117 2.17 -7.36 3.89
CA LEU A 117 2.01 -8.67 3.26
C LEU A 117 1.81 -9.80 4.29
N GLY A 118 2.47 -9.72 5.45
CA GLY A 118 2.30 -10.68 6.54
C GLY A 118 1.13 -10.34 7.48
N ALA A 119 0.94 -9.07 7.82
CA ALA A 119 -0.07 -8.63 8.77
C ALA A 119 -1.50 -8.61 8.19
N ASN A 120 -1.65 -8.57 6.85
CA ASN A 120 -2.94 -8.50 6.18
C ASN A 120 -3.82 -9.73 6.45
N VAL A 121 -3.23 -10.88 6.82
CA VAL A 121 -3.99 -12.10 7.11
C VAL A 121 -5.03 -11.88 8.20
N LEU A 122 -4.72 -11.08 9.22
CA LEU A 122 -5.68 -10.76 10.27
C LEU A 122 -6.85 -9.94 9.73
N VAL A 123 -6.58 -8.97 8.86
CA VAL A 123 -7.62 -8.15 8.21
C VAL A 123 -8.49 -9.04 7.30
N GLU A 124 -7.88 -9.96 6.54
CA GLU A 124 -8.60 -10.93 5.72
C GLU A 124 -9.57 -11.78 6.55
N LYS A 125 -9.11 -12.33 7.69
CA LYS A 125 -9.95 -13.13 8.58
C LYS A 125 -11.06 -12.32 9.26
N VAL A 126 -10.75 -11.14 9.78
CA VAL A 126 -11.73 -10.29 10.50
C VAL A 126 -12.84 -9.79 9.57
N PHE A 127 -12.51 -9.47 8.32
CA PHE A 127 -13.47 -8.95 7.34
C PHE A 127 -14.07 -10.01 6.42
N ALA A 128 -13.74 -11.29 6.65
CA ALA A 128 -14.06 -12.42 5.77
C ALA A 128 -13.66 -12.17 4.30
N TRP A 129 -12.60 -11.38 4.10
CA TRP A 129 -12.12 -11.03 2.77
C TRP A 129 -11.26 -12.17 2.22
N PRO A 130 -11.63 -12.77 1.07
CA PRO A 130 -10.88 -13.90 0.54
C PRO A 130 -9.52 -13.41 0.06
N GLY A 131 -8.46 -13.91 0.69
CA GLY A 131 -7.09 -13.54 0.39
C GLY A 131 -6.11 -14.68 0.58
N ILE A 132 -4.94 -14.53 -0.03
CA ILE A 132 -3.92 -15.58 -0.10
C ILE A 132 -3.30 -15.89 1.27
N GLY A 133 -3.27 -14.92 2.18
CA GLY A 133 -2.72 -15.12 3.52
C GLY A 133 -3.65 -15.94 4.40
N SER A 134 -4.96 -15.68 4.31
CA SER A 134 -5.99 -16.44 5.01
C SER A 134 -6.05 -17.90 4.56
N TYR A 135 -5.80 -18.15 3.26
CA TYR A 135 -5.66 -19.48 2.68
C TYR A 135 -4.42 -20.21 3.21
N ALA A 136 -3.27 -19.53 3.26
CA ALA A 136 -2.04 -20.11 3.79
C ALA A 136 -2.17 -20.51 5.28
N VAL A 137 -2.89 -19.71 6.08
CA VAL A 137 -3.16 -20.04 7.48
C VAL A 137 -4.09 -21.25 7.62
N GLU A 138 -5.10 -21.37 6.77
CA GLU A 138 -5.98 -22.55 6.77
C GLU A 138 -5.22 -23.82 6.42
N ALA A 139 -4.37 -23.77 5.38
CA ALA A 139 -3.52 -24.89 5.00
C ALA A 139 -2.54 -25.27 6.13
N LEU A 140 -1.97 -24.27 6.81
CA LEU A 140 -1.09 -24.49 7.96
C LEU A 140 -1.82 -25.21 9.11
N ILE A 141 -3.05 -24.80 9.43
CA ILE A 141 -3.86 -25.44 10.48
C ILE A 141 -4.23 -26.88 10.07
N ALA A 142 -4.55 -27.10 8.79
CA ALA A 142 -4.83 -28.41 8.24
C ALA A 142 -3.59 -29.31 8.10
N SER A 143 -2.40 -28.81 8.45
CA SER A 143 -1.10 -29.48 8.24
C SER A 143 -0.84 -29.86 6.77
N ASP A 144 -1.43 -29.11 5.83
CA ASP A 144 -1.16 -29.24 4.40
C ASP A 144 0.04 -28.36 4.03
N TYR A 145 1.22 -28.99 3.95
CA TYR A 145 2.48 -28.28 3.75
C TYR A 145 2.67 -27.76 2.33
N ALA A 146 2.04 -28.36 1.31
CA ALA A 146 2.27 -27.97 -0.08
C ALA A 146 1.77 -26.53 -0.38
N PRO A 147 0.55 -26.13 0.00
CA PRO A 147 0.09 -24.74 -0.14
C PRO A 147 0.91 -23.75 0.69
N VAL A 148 1.34 -24.14 1.90
CA VAL A 148 2.16 -23.29 2.77
C VAL A 148 3.52 -23.00 2.12
N GLN A 149 4.19 -24.02 1.58
CA GLN A 149 5.46 -23.85 0.87
C GLN A 149 5.29 -22.99 -0.39
N GLY A 150 4.21 -23.19 -1.15
CA GLY A 150 3.88 -22.37 -2.31
C GLY A 150 3.66 -20.90 -1.94
N PHE A 151 2.94 -20.64 -0.85
CA PHE A 151 2.74 -19.29 -0.32
C PHE A 151 4.07 -18.64 0.09
N VAL A 152 4.90 -19.33 0.86
CA VAL A 152 6.21 -18.81 1.29
C VAL A 152 7.10 -18.47 0.09
N LEU A 153 7.16 -19.36 -0.90
CA LEU A 153 7.95 -19.13 -2.12
C LEU A 153 7.41 -17.93 -2.92
N ALA A 154 6.10 -17.83 -3.11
CA ALA A 154 5.47 -16.71 -3.82
C ALA A 154 5.73 -15.37 -3.10
N MET A 155 5.61 -15.35 -1.77
CA MET A 155 5.92 -14.16 -0.96
C MET A 155 7.40 -13.79 -1.04
N ALA A 156 8.31 -14.77 -1.04
CA ALA A 156 9.75 -14.52 -1.19
C ALA A 156 10.07 -13.89 -2.55
N ILE A 157 9.50 -14.41 -3.64
CA ILE A 157 9.66 -13.84 -4.98
C ILE A 157 9.11 -12.41 -5.04
N LEU A 158 7.91 -12.20 -4.50
CA LEU A 158 7.29 -10.87 -4.44
C LEU A 158 8.15 -9.88 -3.64
N TYR A 159 8.73 -10.33 -2.53
CA TYR A 159 9.61 -9.51 -1.69
C TYR A 159 10.89 -9.12 -2.44
N VAL A 160 11.55 -10.07 -3.12
CA VAL A 160 12.73 -9.76 -3.95
C VAL A 160 12.37 -8.79 -5.08
N PHE A 161 11.24 -9.01 -5.75
CA PHE A 161 10.76 -8.12 -6.81
C PHE A 161 10.49 -6.69 -6.29
N LEU A 162 9.89 -6.57 -5.10
CA LEU A 162 9.64 -5.27 -4.47
C LEU A 162 10.96 -4.54 -4.15
N ASN A 163 11.95 -5.24 -3.58
CA ASN A 163 13.26 -4.65 -3.31
C ASN A 163 13.93 -4.19 -4.59
N LEU A 164 13.88 -4.99 -5.66
CA LEU A 164 14.38 -4.57 -6.97
C LEU A 164 13.68 -3.30 -7.47
N CYS A 165 12.35 -3.19 -7.31
CA CYS A 165 11.62 -1.97 -7.68
C CYS A 165 12.08 -0.75 -6.86
N ILE A 166 12.34 -0.93 -5.57
CA ILE A 166 12.85 0.12 -4.68
C ILE A 166 14.25 0.57 -5.11
N ASP A 167 15.14 -0.36 -5.42
CA ASP A 167 16.50 -0.09 -5.90
C ASP A 167 16.49 0.65 -7.25
N LEU A 168 15.60 0.26 -8.16
CA LEU A 168 15.41 0.97 -9.43
C LEU A 168 14.85 2.38 -9.20
N LEU A 169 13.89 2.55 -8.28
CA LEU A 169 13.38 3.87 -7.91
C LEU A 169 14.47 4.75 -7.32
N TYR A 170 15.40 4.19 -6.54
CA TYR A 170 16.57 4.94 -6.06
C TYR A 170 17.40 5.52 -7.20
N GLY A 171 17.73 4.70 -8.21
CA GLY A 171 18.49 5.17 -9.38
C GLY A 171 17.77 6.24 -10.20
N VAL A 172 16.44 6.23 -10.23
CA VAL A 172 15.64 7.27 -10.92
C VAL A 172 15.56 8.56 -10.08
N ILE A 173 15.37 8.43 -8.77
CA ILE A 173 15.25 9.56 -7.85
C ILE A 173 16.59 10.29 -7.72
N ASP A 174 17.68 9.57 -7.51
CA ASP A 174 19.03 10.12 -7.45
C ASP A 174 19.94 9.59 -8.57
N PRO A 175 20.04 10.29 -9.70
CA PRO A 175 20.91 9.90 -10.80
C PRO A 175 22.40 10.02 -10.47
N ARG A 176 22.80 10.59 -9.32
CA ARG A 176 24.21 10.65 -8.89
C ARG A 176 24.77 9.28 -8.54
N VAL A 177 23.91 8.35 -8.11
CA VAL A 177 24.25 6.94 -7.85
C VAL A 177 24.80 6.24 -9.11
N ARG A 178 24.45 6.73 -10.32
CA ARG A 178 24.94 6.17 -11.60
C ARG A 178 26.38 6.58 -11.96
N ILE A 179 27.00 7.54 -11.26
CA ILE A 179 28.30 8.12 -11.66
C ILE A 179 29.49 7.42 -10.97
N GLU A 180 29.26 6.64 -9.91
CA GLU A 180 30.31 5.95 -9.15
C GLU A 180 30.50 4.47 -9.53
N ALA A 181 29.75 3.96 -10.53
CA ALA A 181 29.82 2.58 -11.01
C ALA A 181 30.57 2.44 -12.34
#